data_AF-A0AAW2BE46-F1
#
_entry.id   AF-A0AAW2BE46-F1
#
_cell.length_a   1.000
_cell.length_b   1.000
_cell.length_c   1.000
_cell.angle_alpha   90.00
_cell.angle_beta   90.00
_cell.angle_gamma   90.00
#
_symmetry.space_group_name_H-M   'P 1'
#
loop_
_entity.id
_entity.type
_entity.pdbx_description
1 polymer ?
#
loop_
_entity_poly.entity_id
_entity_poly.type
_entity_poly.pdbx_seq_one_letter_code
_entity_poly.pdbx_strand_id
1 'polypeptide(L)'
;MAFVPSSVFLLNPVDSSVIISVPIFTKSQAQPNPTQPNIVTAHPIPSKITSHSPQRYVTTNPTPSNPVVISFRRVPLPPTPTKTMEEEPPHHHHHHHDHDYDHQHSPLKSTKTTAATCCNCGAPTSYTPPPTWSDTSPPPNYRPIRAPAINLPPSSHTQQAIILAPVPHSQKVPLVSPPYHFQTPAKRIQSPEDINHFQNSDSGKNFLGFVVALSESIRSHKLSDPCHQSETINSIFSILETLIQWVDEIPPAKQSARYGNLSFRTWHSRLTETSDSLMLQFLPADLQSATIEIVPYFTDSFGNSSRIDYGTGHETNFAAWLYCLARLGVIKEEDYPAVVARVFVKYLELMRKLQLVYCLEPAGSHGVWGLDDYHFLPFIFGSSQLIDHRYMKPKSIHNNDILENFSKEYLYIACIAFVKKVKKGLFAEHSPLLDDISGVPTWNKVNSGLLKMYKVEVLEKVPIMQHFLFGWLIKWE
;
A
#
# COMPACT_ATOMS: atom_id res chain seq x y z
N MET A 1 68.50 -20.86 -15.18
CA MET A 1 67.68 -22.05 -15.49
C MET A 1 66.27 -21.51 -15.72
N ALA A 2 65.72 -21.38 -16.94
CA ALA A 2 65.70 -22.28 -18.10
C ALA A 2 65.02 -23.62 -17.71
N PHE A 3 63.89 -24.04 -18.29
CA PHE A 3 63.50 -24.01 -19.72
C PHE A 3 62.01 -23.63 -20.01
N VAL A 4 61.62 -23.65 -21.30
CA VAL A 4 60.31 -23.22 -21.88
C VAL A 4 59.93 -24.20 -23.03
N PRO A 5 58.65 -24.65 -23.17
CA PRO A 5 57.74 -24.16 -24.25
C PRO A 5 56.28 -23.99 -23.79
N SER A 6 55.35 -23.22 -24.39
CA SER A 6 55.19 -22.51 -25.70
C SER A 6 54.42 -23.24 -26.82
N SER A 7 53.12 -22.91 -26.91
CA SER A 7 52.27 -22.88 -28.13
C SER A 7 51.34 -21.65 -28.02
N VAL A 8 51.13 -20.69 -28.94
CA VAL A 8 51.16 -20.61 -30.43
C VAL A 8 49.88 -21.18 -31.06
N PHE A 9 49.05 -20.48 -31.86
CA PHE A 9 48.85 -19.03 -32.16
C PHE A 9 47.47 -18.84 -32.87
N LEU A 10 47.18 -17.64 -33.42
CA LEU A 10 46.09 -17.26 -34.37
C LEU A 10 44.73 -16.84 -33.76
N LEU A 11 43.97 -15.84 -34.27
CA LEU A 11 44.26 -14.55 -34.95
C LEU A 11 42.95 -13.67 -34.94
N ASN A 12 43.06 -12.35 -35.11
CA ASN A 12 41.93 -11.38 -35.20
C ASN A 12 41.44 -11.24 -36.68
N PRO A 13 40.50 -10.32 -37.09
CA PRO A 13 39.67 -9.34 -36.35
C PRO A 13 38.17 -9.28 -36.81
N VAL A 14 37.40 -8.28 -36.35
CA VAL A 14 36.61 -7.31 -37.17
C VAL A 14 35.99 -6.22 -36.27
N ASP A 15 35.87 -5.00 -36.78
CA ASP A 15 35.45 -3.79 -36.06
C ASP A 15 33.93 -3.65 -35.80
N SER A 16 33.58 -2.82 -34.80
CA SER A 16 32.61 -1.73 -34.97
C SER A 16 32.69 -0.72 -33.82
N SER A 17 32.94 0.55 -34.15
CA SER A 17 33.09 1.65 -33.19
C SER A 17 31.80 2.46 -33.00
N VAL A 18 31.43 2.76 -31.75
CA VAL A 18 30.47 3.85 -31.45
C VAL A 18 31.06 4.80 -30.40
N ILE A 19 31.02 6.08 -30.76
CA ILE A 19 31.64 7.24 -30.12
C ILE A 19 31.18 7.44 -28.66
N ILE A 20 32.13 7.76 -27.77
CA ILE A 20 31.86 8.33 -26.44
C ILE A 20 32.26 9.81 -26.46
N SER A 21 31.29 10.71 -26.28
CA SER A 21 31.54 12.16 -26.19
C SER A 21 31.75 12.59 -24.74
N VAL A 22 32.95 13.10 -24.43
CA VAL A 22 33.29 13.67 -23.11
C VAL A 22 33.45 15.19 -23.26
N PRO A 23 32.73 16.03 -22.49
CA PRO A 23 32.93 17.47 -22.51
C PRO A 23 34.22 17.85 -21.74
N ILE A 24 35.15 18.53 -22.42
CA ILE A 24 36.41 19.00 -21.84
C ILE A 24 36.22 20.39 -21.21
N PHE A 25 36.68 20.57 -19.97
CA PHE A 25 36.77 21.87 -19.32
C PHE A 25 37.81 22.77 -20.03
N THR A 26 37.41 23.99 -20.36
CA THR A 26 38.33 25.07 -20.76
C THR A 26 38.23 26.24 -19.79
N LYS A 27 39.38 26.83 -19.43
CA LYS A 27 39.48 28.01 -18.55
C LYS A 27 39.38 29.30 -19.36
N SER A 28 38.87 30.35 -18.74
CA SER A 28 39.16 31.74 -19.11
C SER A 28 39.45 32.56 -17.84
N GLN A 29 40.10 33.71 -17.97
CA GLN A 29 40.53 34.57 -16.85
C GLN A 29 39.85 35.96 -16.88
N ALA A 30 39.99 36.71 -15.78
CA ALA A 30 39.48 38.08 -15.57
C ALA A 30 40.17 39.12 -16.50
N GLN A 31 39.81 40.41 -16.60
CA GLN A 31 39.21 41.42 -15.70
C GLN A 31 38.46 42.52 -16.55
N PRO A 32 38.02 43.72 -16.05
CA PRO A 32 37.73 44.22 -14.69
C PRO A 32 36.31 44.86 -14.53
N ASN A 33 36.00 45.39 -13.33
CA ASN A 33 34.87 46.30 -13.06
C ASN A 33 35.06 47.72 -13.60
N PRO A 34 33.97 48.52 -13.69
CA PRO A 34 34.00 49.87 -13.12
C PRO A 34 32.76 50.27 -12.28
N THR A 35 33.04 50.73 -11.06
CA THR A 35 32.36 51.79 -10.23
C THR A 35 30.82 51.89 -10.10
N GLN A 36 30.37 51.89 -8.84
CA GLN A 36 29.15 52.58 -8.37
C GLN A 36 29.33 54.11 -8.31
N PRO A 37 28.25 54.89 -8.13
CA PRO A 37 28.20 56.03 -7.22
C PRO A 37 27.53 55.69 -5.87
N ASN A 38 27.85 56.45 -4.82
CA ASN A 38 27.33 56.27 -3.45
C ASN A 38 26.84 57.62 -2.85
N ILE A 39 26.35 57.57 -1.60
CA ILE A 39 26.31 58.64 -0.56
C ILE A 39 24.97 59.39 -0.35
N VAL A 40 24.25 58.91 0.67
CA VAL A 40 23.76 59.61 1.90
C VAL A 40 23.26 61.07 1.82
N THR A 41 22.05 61.28 2.38
CA THR A 41 21.64 62.50 3.10
C THR A 41 20.65 62.11 4.22
N ALA A 42 20.34 63.00 5.17
CA ALA A 42 19.77 62.61 6.48
C ALA A 42 18.96 63.72 7.20
N HIS A 43 18.33 63.36 8.33
CA HIS A 43 17.64 64.22 9.33
C HIS A 43 16.24 64.77 8.96
N PRO A 44 15.42 65.28 9.91
CA PRO A 44 15.29 65.01 11.37
C PRO A 44 13.83 64.77 11.87
N ILE A 45 13.64 64.67 13.20
CA ILE A 45 12.37 64.50 13.95
C ILE A 45 11.86 65.86 14.50
N PRO A 46 10.53 66.07 14.62
CA PRO A 46 9.93 66.44 15.93
C PRO A 46 8.56 65.73 16.18
N SER A 47 8.22 65.05 17.28
CA SER A 47 8.36 65.25 18.74
C SER A 47 7.21 66.03 19.43
N LYS A 48 6.27 65.30 20.06
CA LYS A 48 5.44 65.63 21.26
C LYS A 48 4.63 64.37 21.63
N ILE A 49 4.80 63.69 22.78
CA ILE A 49 4.71 64.05 24.21
C ILE A 49 3.26 64.17 24.72
N THR A 50 2.77 63.07 25.32
CA THR A 50 2.15 62.96 26.67
C THR A 50 2.04 61.46 26.99
N SER A 51 2.86 60.83 27.84
CA SER A 51 3.01 60.97 29.30
C SER A 51 1.82 60.43 30.14
N HIS A 52 1.96 59.21 30.68
CA HIS A 52 1.91 58.92 32.14
C HIS A 52 2.48 57.51 32.40
N SER A 53 2.78 57.19 33.67
CA SER A 53 3.58 56.00 34.05
C SER A 53 2.89 55.18 35.18
N PRO A 54 3.54 54.25 35.92
CA PRO A 54 3.30 52.83 35.66
C PRO A 54 2.85 52.01 36.88
N GLN A 55 2.51 50.74 36.69
CA GLN A 55 2.48 49.73 37.77
C GLN A 55 3.29 48.48 37.41
N ARG A 56 3.77 47.77 38.44
CA ARG A 56 4.69 46.63 38.34
C ARG A 56 3.97 45.31 38.66
N TYR A 57 4.24 44.27 37.88
CA TYR A 57 4.30 42.87 38.34
C TYR A 57 5.55 42.26 37.70
N VAL A 58 6.65 42.08 38.44
CA VAL A 58 6.93 40.93 39.32
C VAL A 58 7.10 39.64 38.49
N THR A 59 8.34 39.36 38.14
CA THR A 59 8.83 38.09 37.56
C THR A 59 9.12 37.07 38.66
N THR A 60 8.77 35.80 38.45
CA THR A 60 9.21 34.69 39.30
C THR A 60 9.75 33.54 38.45
N ASN A 61 11.00 33.16 38.66
CA ASN A 61 11.59 31.95 38.07
C ASN A 61 11.17 30.70 38.86
N PRO A 62 10.97 29.54 38.23
CA PRO A 62 10.83 28.28 38.93
C PRO A 62 12.19 27.71 39.35
N THR A 63 12.23 27.07 40.53
CA THR A 63 13.34 26.22 40.99
C THR A 63 12.82 24.80 41.28
N PRO A 64 13.66 23.75 41.13
CA PRO A 64 13.18 22.39 40.93
C PRO A 64 12.76 21.65 42.22
N SER A 65 11.85 20.68 42.06
CA SER A 65 11.51 19.67 43.06
C SER A 65 11.74 18.25 42.51
N ASN A 66 12.08 17.32 43.40
CA ASN A 66 12.63 16.00 43.07
C ASN A 66 11.57 14.94 42.69
N PRO A 67 11.96 13.81 42.05
CA PRO A 67 11.04 12.92 41.34
C PRO A 67 10.15 12.05 42.25
N VAL A 68 8.93 11.77 41.77
CA VAL A 68 8.00 10.81 42.39
C VAL A 68 8.39 9.38 42.05
N VAL A 69 8.69 8.58 43.07
CA VAL A 69 8.96 7.13 42.92
C VAL A 69 7.63 6.37 42.84
N ILE A 70 7.27 5.87 41.66
CA ILE A 70 6.07 5.04 41.46
C ILE A 70 6.41 3.58 41.77
N SER A 71 5.89 3.09 42.90
CA SER A 71 6.04 1.69 43.34
C SER A 71 5.10 0.74 42.58
N PHE A 72 5.62 -0.06 41.66
CA PHE A 72 4.87 -1.15 41.02
C PHE A 72 4.44 -2.23 42.03
N ARG A 73 3.17 -2.21 42.45
CA ARG A 73 2.53 -3.38 43.09
C ARG A 73 2.17 -4.41 42.02
N ARG A 74 2.66 -5.65 42.16
CA ARG A 74 2.20 -6.79 41.36
C ARG A 74 0.75 -7.13 41.74
N VAL A 75 -0.10 -7.33 40.73
CA VAL A 75 -1.42 -7.96 40.89
C VAL A 75 -1.30 -9.42 40.41
N PRO A 76 -1.85 -10.43 41.13
CA PRO A 76 -1.76 -11.83 40.70
C PRO A 76 -2.59 -12.14 39.45
N LEU A 77 -2.15 -13.15 38.70
CA LEU A 77 -2.93 -13.75 37.61
C LEU A 77 -4.05 -14.65 38.18
N PRO A 78 -5.24 -14.71 37.55
CA PRO A 78 -6.25 -15.72 37.87
C PRO A 78 -5.82 -17.12 37.37
N PRO A 79 -6.25 -18.21 38.04
CA PRO A 79 -5.85 -19.58 37.69
C PRO A 79 -6.59 -20.12 36.45
N THR A 80 -5.93 -20.99 35.70
CA THR A 80 -6.53 -21.79 34.61
C THR A 80 -7.50 -22.85 35.13
N PRO A 81 -8.66 -23.07 34.48
CA PRO A 81 -9.53 -24.20 34.78
C PRO A 81 -8.88 -25.54 34.40
N THR A 82 -8.94 -26.53 35.28
CA THR A 82 -8.58 -27.93 35.00
C THR A 82 -9.67 -28.68 34.24
N LYS A 83 -9.29 -29.71 33.49
CA LYS A 83 -10.23 -30.63 32.84
C LYS A 83 -11.08 -31.40 33.88
N THR A 84 -12.35 -31.62 33.55
CA THR A 84 -13.18 -32.74 34.05
C THR A 84 -13.58 -33.63 32.87
N MET A 85 -14.01 -34.86 33.17
CA MET A 85 -14.43 -35.88 32.19
C MET A 85 -15.86 -36.31 32.49
N GLU A 86 -16.68 -36.43 31.44
CA GLU A 86 -18.01 -37.08 31.35
C GLU A 86 -18.16 -37.40 29.84
N GLU A 87 -17.98 -38.64 29.38
CA GLU A 87 -18.89 -39.80 29.39
C GLU A 87 -20.00 -39.75 28.32
N GLU A 88 -19.79 -40.48 27.21
CA GLU A 88 -20.84 -40.90 26.25
C GLU A 88 -21.47 -42.23 26.68
N PRO A 89 -22.78 -42.41 26.45
CA PRO A 89 -23.26 -43.67 25.83
C PRO A 89 -24.51 -43.47 24.91
N PRO A 90 -25.00 -44.52 24.20
CA PRO A 90 -24.30 -45.37 23.24
C PRO A 90 -25.11 -45.59 21.92
N HIS A 91 -24.55 -46.32 20.95
CA HIS A 91 -25.25 -46.75 19.71
C HIS A 91 -26.18 -47.96 19.89
N HIS A 92 -27.23 -48.07 19.05
CA HIS A 92 -27.70 -49.32 18.40
C HIS A 92 -28.59 -48.98 17.17
N HIS A 93 -28.22 -49.42 15.95
CA HIS A 93 -28.72 -50.61 15.22
C HIS A 93 -30.20 -50.59 14.78
N HIS A 94 -30.44 -50.86 13.47
CA HIS A 94 -31.56 -51.69 12.98
C HIS A 94 -31.30 -52.24 11.56
N HIS A 95 -32.15 -53.18 11.13
CA HIS A 95 -31.98 -54.13 10.01
C HIS A 95 -33.38 -54.47 9.40
N HIS A 96 -33.60 -55.18 8.28
CA HIS A 96 -32.75 -55.91 7.30
C HIS A 96 -33.56 -56.10 5.97
N HIS A 97 -32.90 -56.45 4.85
CA HIS A 97 -33.49 -57.21 3.70
C HIS A 97 -34.62 -56.50 2.86
N ASP A 98 -35.05 -56.90 1.64
CA ASP A 98 -34.58 -57.91 0.64
C ASP A 98 -35.17 -57.68 -0.80
N HIS A 99 -34.61 -58.38 -1.82
CA HIS A 99 -35.22 -58.96 -3.07
C HIS A 99 -36.16 -58.12 -4.00
N ASP A 100 -36.36 -58.37 -5.32
CA ASP A 100 -35.74 -59.25 -6.34
C ASP A 100 -36.09 -58.84 -7.80
N TYR A 101 -35.37 -59.39 -8.81
CA TYR A 101 -35.67 -59.62 -10.27
C TYR A 101 -36.53 -58.63 -11.12
N ASP A 102 -36.29 -58.35 -12.42
CA ASP A 102 -35.50 -59.00 -13.51
C ASP A 102 -35.23 -57.93 -14.66
N HIS A 103 -34.82 -58.12 -15.95
CA HIS A 103 -34.64 -59.26 -16.86
C HIS A 103 -33.64 -59.03 -18.06
N GLN A 104 -33.69 -59.96 -19.02
CA GLN A 104 -32.95 -60.15 -20.30
C GLN A 104 -32.82 -58.92 -21.25
N HIS A 105 -31.71 -58.68 -21.97
CA HIS A 105 -31.21 -59.51 -23.10
C HIS A 105 -29.70 -59.32 -23.44
N SER A 106 -29.18 -60.17 -24.34
CA SER A 106 -27.77 -60.31 -24.81
C SER A 106 -27.67 -60.10 -26.36
N PRO A 107 -26.49 -60.04 -27.06
CA PRO A 107 -25.20 -60.69 -26.71
C PRO A 107 -23.85 -60.00 -27.07
N LEU A 108 -22.78 -60.54 -26.46
CA LEU A 108 -21.36 -60.67 -26.89
C LEU A 108 -20.66 -59.60 -27.76
N LYS A 109 -19.51 -59.14 -27.25
CA LYS A 109 -18.20 -59.27 -27.95
C LYS A 109 -17.06 -59.37 -26.92
N SER A 110 -16.02 -60.16 -27.22
CA SER A 110 -14.95 -60.48 -26.27
C SER A 110 -13.64 -59.74 -26.57
N THR A 111 -13.04 -59.14 -25.54
CA THR A 111 -11.62 -58.77 -25.49
C THR A 111 -11.09 -59.09 -24.09
N LYS A 112 -9.81 -59.49 -23.98
CA LYS A 112 -9.23 -60.00 -22.73
C LYS A 112 -8.68 -58.86 -21.88
N THR A 113 -9.28 -58.61 -20.72
CA THR A 113 -8.76 -57.66 -19.74
C THR A 113 -7.69 -58.30 -18.86
N THR A 114 -6.46 -57.80 -18.91
CA THR A 114 -5.42 -58.14 -17.93
C THR A 114 -5.66 -57.37 -16.64
N ALA A 115 -5.97 -58.06 -15.54
CA ALA A 115 -6.15 -57.43 -14.24
C ALA A 115 -4.81 -56.88 -13.72
N ALA A 116 -4.81 -55.61 -13.29
CA ALA A 116 -3.67 -55.02 -12.59
C ALA A 116 -3.66 -55.47 -11.12
N THR A 117 -2.47 -55.73 -10.60
CA THR A 117 -2.21 -56.05 -9.18
C THR A 117 -1.28 -55.03 -8.55
N CYS A 118 -1.43 -54.81 -7.25
CA CYS A 118 -0.60 -53.86 -6.51
C CYS A 118 0.87 -54.32 -6.50
N CYS A 119 1.79 -53.51 -7.04
CA CYS A 119 3.21 -53.83 -7.16
C CYS A 119 3.97 -53.98 -5.83
N ASN A 120 3.34 -53.63 -4.68
CA ASN A 120 3.93 -53.77 -3.35
C ASN A 120 3.30 -54.88 -2.48
N CYS A 121 2.20 -55.51 -2.91
CA CYS A 121 1.54 -56.58 -2.13
C CYS A 121 0.73 -57.63 -2.93
N GLY A 122 0.69 -57.55 -4.27
CA GLY A 122 0.07 -58.54 -5.15
C GLY A 122 -1.47 -58.58 -5.17
N ALA A 123 -2.16 -57.84 -4.29
CA ALA A 123 -3.61 -57.82 -4.24
C ALA A 123 -4.25 -57.23 -5.53
N PRO A 124 -5.40 -57.76 -5.99
CA PRO A 124 -6.14 -57.20 -7.13
C PRO A 124 -6.84 -55.90 -6.75
N THR A 125 -6.87 -54.92 -7.67
CA THR A 125 -7.44 -53.59 -7.42
C THR A 125 -8.74 -53.36 -8.18
N SER A 126 -9.79 -52.95 -7.48
CA SER A 126 -11.16 -52.74 -8.01
C SER A 126 -11.35 -51.53 -8.94
N TYR A 127 -10.28 -50.80 -9.27
CA TYR A 127 -10.34 -49.54 -10.02
C TYR A 127 -9.67 -49.68 -11.39
N THR A 128 -10.31 -49.14 -12.42
CA THR A 128 -9.71 -49.01 -13.75
C THR A 128 -8.51 -48.05 -13.69
N PRO A 129 -7.40 -48.35 -14.37
CA PRO A 129 -6.29 -47.40 -14.48
C PRO A 129 -6.74 -46.14 -15.24
N PRO A 130 -6.18 -44.96 -14.93
CA PRO A 130 -6.44 -43.76 -15.71
C PRO A 130 -5.98 -43.95 -17.16
N PRO A 131 -6.63 -43.28 -18.14
CA PRO A 131 -6.26 -43.42 -19.54
C PRO A 131 -4.80 -42.99 -19.77
N THR A 132 -4.09 -43.74 -20.61
CA THR A 132 -2.78 -43.34 -21.13
C THR A 132 -2.92 -42.02 -21.88
N TRP A 133 -2.05 -41.06 -21.57
CA TRP A 133 -2.02 -39.71 -22.15
C TRP A 133 -2.21 -39.71 -23.67
N SER A 134 -3.17 -38.92 -24.16
CA SER A 134 -3.31 -38.63 -25.60
C SER A 134 -2.30 -37.57 -26.04
N ASP A 135 -1.93 -37.57 -27.33
CA ASP A 135 -0.99 -36.63 -27.96
C ASP A 135 -1.49 -35.17 -28.09
N THR A 136 -2.33 -34.73 -27.13
CA THR A 136 -3.04 -33.44 -27.11
C THR A 136 -2.83 -32.66 -25.82
N SER A 137 -1.84 -33.02 -25.00
CA SER A 137 -1.37 -32.18 -23.88
C SER A 137 0.12 -32.40 -23.61
N PRO A 138 0.95 -31.33 -23.59
CA PRO A 138 2.37 -31.47 -23.27
C PRO A 138 2.58 -31.83 -21.78
N PRO A 139 3.67 -32.53 -21.43
CA PRO A 139 3.97 -32.89 -20.05
C PRO A 139 4.21 -31.65 -19.17
N PRO A 140 3.98 -31.74 -17.85
CA PRO A 140 4.25 -30.64 -16.93
C PRO A 140 5.75 -30.28 -16.93
N ASN A 141 6.06 -29.04 -17.33
CA ASN A 141 7.43 -28.54 -17.42
C ASN A 141 8.12 -28.52 -16.05
N TYR A 142 9.00 -29.50 -15.80
CA TYR A 142 9.91 -29.48 -14.66
C TYR A 142 10.85 -28.27 -14.74
N ARG A 143 10.70 -27.32 -13.81
CA ARG A 143 11.55 -26.13 -13.73
C ARG A 143 12.65 -26.32 -12.68
N PRO A 144 13.94 -26.13 -13.03
CA PRO A 144 15.02 -26.10 -12.06
C PRO A 144 14.85 -24.97 -11.02
N ILE A 145 15.29 -25.23 -9.79
CA ILE A 145 15.10 -24.41 -8.56
C ILE A 145 15.78 -23.01 -8.63
N ARG A 146 16.40 -22.63 -9.75
CA ARG A 146 17.12 -21.35 -9.93
C ARG A 146 16.92 -20.71 -11.31
N ALA A 147 15.70 -20.74 -11.86
CA ALA A 147 15.33 -19.89 -12.99
C ALA A 147 15.02 -18.45 -12.52
N PRO A 148 15.41 -17.39 -13.26
CA PRO A 148 15.04 -16.01 -12.91
C PRO A 148 13.54 -15.74 -13.10
N ALA A 149 12.96 -14.96 -12.19
CA ALA A 149 11.51 -14.72 -12.09
C ALA A 149 10.96 -13.82 -13.20
N ILE A 150 10.51 -14.41 -14.31
CA ILE A 150 9.84 -13.73 -15.44
C ILE A 150 8.56 -14.47 -15.92
N ASN A 151 8.18 -15.63 -15.33
CA ASN A 151 7.10 -16.46 -15.89
C ASN A 151 6.15 -17.09 -14.85
N LEU A 152 5.17 -16.33 -14.37
CA LEU A 152 3.94 -16.80 -13.70
C LEU A 152 2.78 -15.91 -14.20
N PRO A 153 1.65 -16.47 -14.69
CA PRO A 153 0.57 -15.65 -15.26
C PRO A 153 -0.35 -15.08 -14.19
N PRO A 154 -0.62 -13.76 -14.20
CA PRO A 154 -1.67 -13.18 -15.05
C PRO A 154 -1.20 -12.89 -16.49
N SER A 155 -2.12 -12.48 -17.38
CA SER A 155 -1.84 -12.35 -18.82
C SER A 155 -0.50 -11.66 -19.10
N SER A 156 0.36 -12.32 -19.88
CA SER A 156 1.77 -11.95 -20.10
C SER A 156 1.96 -10.48 -20.53
N HIS A 157 0.99 -9.95 -21.26
CA HIS A 157 0.89 -8.53 -21.64
C HIS A 157 0.96 -7.57 -20.44
N THR A 158 0.36 -7.89 -19.30
CA THR A 158 0.33 -7.02 -18.11
C THR A 158 1.71 -6.95 -17.44
N GLN A 159 2.38 -8.10 -17.28
CA GLN A 159 3.76 -8.14 -16.77
C GLN A 159 4.73 -7.43 -17.72
N GLN A 160 4.56 -7.60 -19.04
CA GLN A 160 5.32 -6.87 -20.06
C GLN A 160 5.07 -5.35 -19.99
N ALA A 161 3.83 -4.91 -19.80
CA ALA A 161 3.49 -3.49 -19.63
C ALA A 161 4.18 -2.90 -18.39
N ILE A 162 4.15 -3.58 -17.24
CA ILE A 162 4.85 -3.14 -16.02
C ILE A 162 6.37 -3.06 -16.24
N ILE A 163 6.97 -4.01 -16.96
CA ILE A 163 8.41 -3.98 -17.26
C ILE A 163 8.76 -2.79 -18.16
N LEU A 164 7.99 -2.58 -19.24
CA LEU A 164 8.25 -1.59 -20.28
C LEU A 164 7.83 -0.15 -19.92
N ALA A 165 6.87 0.03 -19.02
CA ALA A 165 6.42 1.36 -18.59
C ALA A 165 7.59 2.21 -18.07
N PRO A 166 7.60 3.54 -18.29
CA PRO A 166 8.55 4.41 -17.62
C PRO A 166 8.32 4.38 -16.10
N VAL A 167 9.37 4.60 -15.30
CA VAL A 167 9.18 4.85 -13.87
C VAL A 167 8.47 6.21 -13.72
N PRO A 168 7.37 6.32 -12.97
CA PRO A 168 6.75 7.60 -12.65
C PRO A 168 7.71 8.51 -11.86
N HIS A 169 7.68 9.82 -12.11
CA HIS A 169 8.53 10.81 -11.47
C HIS A 169 7.69 11.79 -10.63
N SER A 170 8.29 12.39 -9.60
CA SER A 170 7.68 13.45 -8.80
C SER A 170 7.18 14.61 -9.66
N GLN A 171 6.01 15.18 -9.34
CA GLN A 171 5.56 16.45 -9.89
C GLN A 171 5.17 17.40 -8.78
N LYS A 172 5.51 18.69 -8.94
CA LYS A 172 5.10 19.75 -8.02
C LYS A 172 3.60 19.98 -8.17
N VAL A 173 2.87 19.88 -7.06
CA VAL A 173 1.42 20.06 -7.05
C VAL A 173 1.06 21.52 -7.40
N PRO A 174 0.26 21.78 -8.46
CA PRO A 174 -0.07 23.14 -8.88
C PRO A 174 -1.15 23.75 -7.99
N LEU A 175 -0.79 24.78 -7.22
CA LEU A 175 -1.74 25.46 -6.33
C LEU A 175 -2.88 26.12 -7.10
N VAL A 176 -4.10 26.06 -6.57
CA VAL A 176 -5.25 26.78 -7.11
C VAL A 176 -5.36 28.20 -6.53
N SER A 177 -5.99 29.11 -7.29
CA SER A 177 -6.24 30.49 -6.90
C SER A 177 -7.71 30.88 -7.13
N PRO A 178 -8.22 31.95 -6.49
CA PRO A 178 -9.52 32.51 -6.83
C PRO A 178 -9.61 32.97 -8.31
N PRO A 179 -10.81 33.00 -8.91
CA PRO A 179 -12.07 32.51 -8.36
C PRO A 179 -12.09 30.98 -8.27
N TYR A 180 -12.58 30.46 -7.15
CA TYR A 180 -12.74 29.02 -6.95
C TYR A 180 -14.06 28.54 -7.59
N HIS A 181 -14.03 27.35 -8.20
CA HIS A 181 -15.20 26.73 -8.82
C HIS A 181 -15.42 25.30 -8.29
N PHE A 182 -15.33 25.13 -6.96
CA PHE A 182 -15.54 23.85 -6.29
C PHE A 182 -16.91 23.26 -6.63
N GLN A 183 -16.94 21.96 -6.90
CA GLN A 183 -18.15 21.25 -7.30
C GLN A 183 -18.18 19.84 -6.72
N THR A 184 -19.38 19.29 -6.51
CA THR A 184 -19.54 17.88 -6.14
C THR A 184 -18.91 17.01 -7.24
N PRO A 185 -17.89 16.19 -6.93
CA PRO A 185 -17.13 15.49 -7.93
C PRO A 185 -17.87 14.22 -8.36
N ALA A 186 -17.71 13.83 -9.61
CA ALA A 186 -18.48 12.76 -10.24
C ALA A 186 -17.57 11.66 -10.80
N LYS A 187 -18.12 10.43 -10.89
CA LYS A 187 -17.46 9.32 -11.59
C LYS A 187 -17.51 9.59 -13.10
N ARG A 188 -16.38 9.34 -13.79
CA ARG A 188 -16.22 9.59 -15.24
C ARG A 188 -15.73 8.37 -16.01
N ILE A 189 -14.78 7.64 -15.46
CA ILE A 189 -14.19 6.44 -16.08
C ILE A 189 -15.22 5.32 -16.18
N GLN A 190 -15.48 4.85 -17.41
CA GLN A 190 -16.33 3.71 -17.74
C GLN A 190 -15.61 2.69 -18.65
N SER A 191 -14.55 3.12 -19.34
CA SER A 191 -13.84 2.37 -20.38
C SER A 191 -12.30 2.43 -20.23
N PRO A 192 -11.54 1.55 -20.91
CA PRO A 192 -10.08 1.69 -21.04
C PRO A 192 -9.65 3.01 -21.72
N GLU A 193 -10.47 3.50 -22.65
CA GLU A 193 -10.25 4.77 -23.35
C GLU A 193 -10.32 5.97 -22.39
N ASP A 194 -11.28 5.97 -21.46
CA ASP A 194 -11.39 6.96 -20.39
C ASP A 194 -10.16 6.99 -19.48
N ILE A 195 -9.58 5.82 -19.19
CA ILE A 195 -8.33 5.70 -18.42
C ILE A 195 -7.17 6.29 -19.20
N ASN A 196 -7.03 5.94 -20.48
CA ASN A 196 -5.97 6.49 -21.33
C ASN A 196 -6.10 8.02 -21.47
N HIS A 197 -7.32 8.54 -21.58
CA HIS A 197 -7.60 9.97 -21.54
C HIS A 197 -7.15 10.61 -20.22
N PHE A 198 -7.59 10.11 -19.06
CA PHE A 198 -7.18 10.64 -17.75
C PHE A 198 -5.66 10.60 -17.53
N GLN A 199 -4.99 9.51 -17.91
CA GLN A 199 -3.53 9.39 -17.70
C GLN A 199 -2.70 10.29 -18.61
N ASN A 200 -3.25 10.70 -19.76
CA ASN A 200 -2.62 11.69 -20.64
C ASN A 200 -3.05 13.13 -20.31
N SER A 201 -4.02 13.35 -19.41
CA SER A 201 -4.38 14.69 -18.89
C SER A 201 -3.33 15.21 -17.90
N ASP A 202 -3.33 16.51 -17.60
CA ASP A 202 -2.40 17.05 -16.61
C ASP A 202 -2.88 16.75 -15.18
N SER A 203 -4.19 16.68 -14.94
CA SER A 203 -4.73 16.21 -13.65
C SER A 203 -4.26 14.78 -13.30
N GLY A 204 -4.21 13.86 -14.27
CA GLY A 204 -3.73 12.48 -14.03
C GLY A 204 -2.21 12.39 -13.79
N LYS A 205 -1.41 13.12 -14.58
CA LYS A 205 0.04 13.21 -14.39
C LYS A 205 0.40 13.78 -13.02
N ASN A 206 -0.22 14.90 -12.63
CA ASN A 206 0.06 15.57 -11.36
C ASN A 206 -0.38 14.72 -10.15
N PHE A 207 -1.49 13.97 -10.26
CA PHE A 207 -1.91 13.05 -9.19
C PHE A 207 -0.89 11.92 -8.96
N LEU A 208 -0.45 11.24 -10.03
CA LEU A 208 0.59 10.21 -9.90
C LEU A 208 1.93 10.81 -9.46
N GLY A 209 2.28 11.99 -9.94
CA GLY A 209 3.47 12.73 -9.53
C GLY A 209 3.47 13.14 -8.05
N PHE A 210 2.30 13.41 -7.46
CA PHE A 210 2.14 13.61 -6.02
C PHE A 210 2.37 12.32 -5.22
N VAL A 211 1.85 11.17 -5.68
CA VAL A 211 2.13 9.87 -5.04
C VAL A 211 3.64 9.54 -5.06
N VAL A 212 4.34 9.89 -6.15
CA VAL A 212 5.81 9.76 -6.21
C VAL A 212 6.48 10.75 -5.24
N ALA A 213 6.05 12.01 -5.18
CA ALA A 213 6.62 13.01 -4.26
C ALA A 213 6.45 12.60 -2.78
N LEU A 214 5.30 12.03 -2.40
CA LEU A 214 5.12 11.42 -1.07
C LEU A 214 6.10 10.27 -0.84
N SER A 215 6.27 9.36 -1.81
CA SER A 215 7.26 8.27 -1.75
C SER A 215 8.69 8.80 -1.56
N GLU A 216 9.10 9.81 -2.31
CA GLU A 216 10.44 10.40 -2.22
C GLU A 216 10.66 11.15 -0.90
N SER A 217 9.63 11.81 -0.36
CA SER A 217 9.71 12.56 0.90
C SER A 217 10.09 11.72 2.13
N ILE A 218 9.86 10.39 2.09
CA ILE A 218 10.22 9.45 3.15
C ILE A 218 11.42 8.55 2.79
N ARG A 219 12.12 8.85 1.70
CA ARG A 219 13.27 8.03 1.25
C ARG A 219 14.32 7.89 2.35
N SER A 220 14.70 6.66 2.65
CA SER A 220 15.70 6.31 3.67
C SER A 220 15.38 6.76 5.11
N HIS A 221 14.18 7.26 5.38
CA HIS A 221 13.73 7.74 6.69
C HIS A 221 12.86 6.73 7.44
N LYS A 222 12.95 6.72 8.77
CA LYS A 222 12.09 5.92 9.65
C LYS A 222 10.77 6.62 9.95
N LEU A 223 9.81 5.85 10.45
CA LEU A 223 8.60 6.42 11.06
C LEU A 223 8.91 7.22 12.34
N SER A 224 9.89 6.81 13.17
CA SER A 224 10.27 7.58 14.37
C SER A 224 11.11 8.84 14.11
N ASP A 225 11.58 9.08 12.88
CA ASP A 225 12.41 10.25 12.58
C ASP A 225 11.62 11.57 12.78
N PRO A 226 12.25 12.64 13.28
CA PRO A 226 11.63 13.96 13.35
C PRO A 226 11.33 14.54 11.96
N CYS A 227 10.12 15.08 11.79
CA CYS A 227 9.66 15.75 10.58
C CYS A 227 8.81 16.98 10.93
N HIS A 228 8.68 17.91 9.97
CA HIS A 228 7.76 19.04 10.10
C HIS A 228 6.31 18.54 10.16
N GLN A 229 5.52 19.11 11.08
CA GLN A 229 4.12 18.76 11.30
C GLN A 229 3.37 20.08 11.55
N SER A 230 2.72 20.62 10.51
CA SER A 230 1.86 21.80 10.63
C SER A 230 0.63 21.53 11.50
N GLU A 231 -0.05 22.60 11.94
CA GLU A 231 -1.33 22.51 12.67
C GLU A 231 -2.34 21.66 11.90
N THR A 232 -2.44 21.83 10.57
CA THR A 232 -3.25 21.02 9.66
C THR A 232 -2.95 19.52 9.77
N ILE A 233 -1.68 19.12 9.76
CA ILE A 233 -1.29 17.70 9.88
C ILE A 233 -1.68 17.14 11.25
N ASN A 234 -1.53 17.92 12.32
CA ASN A 234 -1.95 17.52 13.66
C ASN A 234 -3.49 17.38 13.76
N SER A 235 -4.26 18.31 13.20
CA SER A 235 -5.73 18.22 13.13
C SER A 235 -6.20 17.00 12.33
N ILE A 236 -5.59 16.73 11.17
CA ILE A 236 -5.91 15.54 10.35
C ILE A 236 -5.60 14.24 11.11
N PHE A 237 -4.48 14.20 11.85
CA PHE A 237 -4.14 13.06 12.71
C PHE A 237 -5.19 12.87 13.83
N SER A 238 -5.61 13.94 14.51
CA SER A 238 -6.65 13.89 15.56
C SER A 238 -8.04 13.50 15.02
N ILE A 239 -8.37 13.88 13.79
CA ILE A 239 -9.58 13.42 13.09
C ILE A 239 -9.53 11.91 12.87
N LEU A 240 -8.40 11.37 12.39
CA LEU A 240 -8.25 9.93 12.20
C LEU A 240 -8.27 9.15 13.53
N GLU A 241 -7.74 9.71 14.62
CA GLU A 241 -7.89 9.10 15.96
C GLU A 241 -9.34 9.12 16.45
N THR A 242 -10.10 10.17 16.14
CA THR A 242 -11.55 10.24 16.42
C THR A 242 -12.30 9.15 15.63
N LEU A 243 -11.97 8.97 14.34
CA LEU A 243 -12.53 7.88 13.52
C LEU A 243 -12.20 6.48 14.07
N ILE A 244 -11.00 6.29 14.65
CA ILE A 244 -10.60 5.04 15.32
C ILE A 244 -11.42 4.80 16.58
N GLN A 245 -11.68 5.85 17.37
CA GLN A 245 -12.46 5.75 18.61
C GLN A 245 -13.92 5.36 18.34
N TRP A 246 -14.51 5.84 17.23
CA TRP A 246 -15.87 5.45 16.82
C TRP A 246 -16.01 3.95 16.51
N VAL A 247 -14.92 3.25 16.18
CA VAL A 247 -14.97 1.78 15.98
C VAL A 247 -15.19 1.02 17.29
N ASP A 248 -14.76 1.58 18.44
CA ASP A 248 -15.02 1.01 19.75
C ASP A 248 -16.41 1.39 20.28
N GLU A 249 -16.90 2.59 19.94
CA GLU A 249 -18.26 3.05 20.26
C GLU A 249 -19.34 2.31 19.46
N ILE A 250 -19.00 1.80 18.28
CA ILE A 250 -19.91 1.12 17.35
C ILE A 250 -19.45 -0.34 17.19
N PRO A 251 -19.62 -1.19 18.23
CA PRO A 251 -19.15 -2.56 18.21
C PRO A 251 -19.86 -3.40 17.13
N PRO A 252 -19.23 -4.51 16.66
CA PRO A 252 -19.80 -5.37 15.63
C PRO A 252 -21.08 -6.06 16.13
N ALA A 253 -22.12 -6.00 15.30
CA ALA A 253 -23.39 -6.66 15.57
C ALA A 253 -23.21 -8.19 15.60
N LYS A 254 -23.96 -8.88 16.48
CA LYS A 254 -24.01 -10.35 16.49
C LYS A 254 -24.61 -10.84 15.17
N GLN A 255 -23.82 -11.60 14.40
CA GLN A 255 -24.25 -12.18 13.12
C GLN A 255 -23.70 -13.60 12.94
N SER A 256 -24.37 -14.40 12.12
CA SER A 256 -23.88 -15.70 11.65
C SER A 256 -22.99 -15.60 10.39
N ALA A 257 -23.04 -14.46 9.69
CA ALA A 257 -22.23 -14.23 8.49
C ALA A 257 -20.74 -14.03 8.84
N ARG A 258 -19.86 -14.66 8.06
CA ARG A 258 -18.40 -14.61 8.23
C ARG A 258 -17.80 -13.24 7.88
N TYR A 259 -18.39 -12.54 6.92
CA TYR A 259 -17.93 -11.25 6.41
C TYR A 259 -19.05 -10.19 6.52
N GLY A 260 -18.71 -8.93 6.25
CA GLY A 260 -19.68 -7.87 6.01
C GLY A 260 -20.54 -7.48 7.23
N ASN A 261 -19.93 -7.09 8.35
CA ASN A 261 -20.67 -6.74 9.55
C ASN A 261 -21.48 -5.44 9.38
N LEU A 262 -22.80 -5.53 9.60
CA LEU A 262 -23.72 -4.40 9.39
C LEU A 262 -23.41 -3.16 10.25
N SER A 263 -22.70 -3.29 11.38
CA SER A 263 -22.25 -2.14 12.18
C SER A 263 -21.33 -1.17 11.40
N PHE A 264 -20.65 -1.64 10.36
CA PHE A 264 -19.88 -0.76 9.47
C PHE A 264 -20.77 0.32 8.82
N ARG A 265 -22.04 0.00 8.51
CA ARG A 265 -22.98 0.97 7.96
C ARG A 265 -23.28 2.09 8.93
N THR A 266 -23.40 1.78 10.22
CA THR A 266 -23.58 2.78 11.29
C THR A 266 -22.34 3.67 11.45
N TRP A 267 -21.15 3.08 11.39
CA TRP A 267 -19.88 3.82 11.43
C TRP A 267 -19.73 4.74 10.19
N HIS A 268 -20.04 4.23 9.00
CA HIS A 268 -19.94 4.99 7.75
C HIS A 268 -21.01 6.09 7.66
N SER A 269 -22.24 5.85 8.16
CA SER A 269 -23.29 6.87 8.26
C SER A 269 -22.82 8.05 9.11
N ARG A 270 -22.32 7.79 10.33
CA ARG A 270 -21.75 8.82 11.21
C ARG A 270 -20.61 9.59 10.53
N LEU A 271 -19.71 8.89 9.83
CA LEU A 271 -18.66 9.52 9.03
C LEU A 271 -19.25 10.47 7.98
N THR A 272 -20.23 10.05 7.18
CA THR A 272 -20.85 10.93 6.17
C THR A 272 -21.61 12.10 6.78
N GLU A 273 -22.30 11.90 7.90
CA GLU A 273 -23.05 12.94 8.63
C GLU A 273 -22.15 14.01 9.27
N THR A 274 -20.90 13.69 9.57
CA THR A 274 -19.98 14.57 10.30
C THR A 274 -18.87 15.17 9.43
N SER A 275 -18.62 14.64 8.23
CA SER A 275 -17.38 14.93 7.47
C SER A 275 -17.14 16.42 7.18
N ASP A 276 -18.15 17.22 6.85
CA ASP A 276 -18.00 18.68 6.73
C ASP A 276 -17.46 19.31 8.03
N SER A 277 -18.04 18.94 9.19
CA SER A 277 -17.57 19.42 10.50
C SER A 277 -16.16 18.94 10.87
N LEU A 278 -15.66 17.86 10.25
CA LEU A 278 -14.27 17.41 10.39
C LEU A 278 -13.34 18.27 9.51
N MET A 279 -13.70 18.53 8.25
CA MET A 279 -12.91 19.37 7.34
C MET A 279 -12.77 20.82 7.87
N LEU A 280 -13.83 21.38 8.44
CA LEU A 280 -13.85 22.73 8.99
C LEU A 280 -12.92 22.94 10.21
N GLN A 281 -12.32 21.88 10.77
CA GLN A 281 -11.34 21.98 11.87
C GLN A 281 -9.95 22.44 11.40
N PHE A 282 -9.66 22.38 10.10
CA PHE A 282 -8.36 22.75 9.53
C PHE A 282 -8.44 23.58 8.24
N LEU A 283 -9.62 23.75 7.62
CA LEU A 283 -9.78 24.60 6.44
C LEU A 283 -9.77 26.10 6.80
N PRO A 284 -8.91 26.91 6.17
CA PRO A 284 -9.00 28.38 6.19
C PRO A 284 -10.39 28.89 5.77
N ALA A 285 -10.79 30.05 6.31
CA ALA A 285 -12.13 30.61 6.11
C ALA A 285 -12.50 30.83 4.63
N ASP A 286 -11.54 31.22 3.79
CA ASP A 286 -11.71 31.41 2.35
C ASP A 286 -11.79 30.10 1.54
N LEU A 287 -11.41 28.97 2.15
CA LEU A 287 -11.42 27.62 1.58
C LEU A 287 -12.54 26.73 2.12
N GLN A 288 -13.38 27.20 3.05
CA GLN A 288 -14.48 26.42 3.61
C GLN A 288 -15.51 25.98 2.55
N SER A 289 -15.64 26.73 1.45
CA SER A 289 -16.47 26.33 0.31
C SER A 289 -15.95 25.09 -0.45
N ALA A 290 -14.73 24.62 -0.16
CA ALA A 290 -14.18 23.41 -0.77
C ALA A 290 -14.75 22.10 -0.21
N THR A 291 -15.51 22.10 0.92
CA THR A 291 -16.05 20.85 1.50
C THR A 291 -16.95 20.09 0.52
N ILE A 292 -17.75 20.82 -0.28
CA ILE A 292 -18.59 20.27 -1.36
C ILE A 292 -17.81 19.36 -2.32
N GLU A 293 -16.51 19.58 -2.47
CA GLU A 293 -15.64 18.80 -3.33
C GLU A 293 -14.77 17.81 -2.55
N ILE A 294 -14.16 18.20 -1.42
CA ILE A 294 -13.21 17.33 -0.70
C ILE A 294 -13.88 16.27 0.18
N VAL A 295 -15.09 16.50 0.71
CA VAL A 295 -15.81 15.53 1.56
C VAL A 295 -16.15 14.24 0.81
N PRO A 296 -16.60 14.26 -0.46
CA PRO A 296 -16.78 13.05 -1.27
C PRO A 296 -15.52 12.19 -1.42
N TYR A 297 -14.32 12.79 -1.61
CA TYR A 297 -13.07 12.01 -1.63
C TYR A 297 -12.79 11.37 -0.26
N PHE A 298 -12.96 12.12 0.82
CA PHE A 298 -12.75 11.64 2.19
C PHE A 298 -13.71 10.50 2.55
N THR A 299 -15.01 10.65 2.27
CA THR A 299 -16.04 9.65 2.65
C THR A 299 -15.93 8.33 1.87
N ASP A 300 -15.46 8.36 0.61
CA ASP A 300 -15.16 7.15 -0.18
C ASP A 300 -13.71 6.65 0.04
N SER A 301 -12.94 7.22 0.97
CA SER A 301 -11.57 6.77 1.32
C SER A 301 -11.53 5.50 2.19
N PHE A 302 -12.67 5.08 2.75
CA PHE A 302 -12.73 4.16 3.89
C PHE A 302 -13.54 2.88 3.65
N GLY A 303 -13.88 2.58 2.40
CA GLY A 303 -14.68 1.41 2.01
C GLY A 303 -16.14 1.76 1.67
N ASN A 304 -16.87 0.80 1.10
CA ASN A 304 -18.25 1.02 0.63
C ASN A 304 -19.29 0.49 1.61
N SER A 305 -20.11 1.37 2.19
CA SER A 305 -21.17 1.00 3.16
C SER A 305 -22.18 -0.03 2.63
N SER A 306 -22.53 0.02 1.35
CA SER A 306 -23.50 -0.92 0.76
C SER A 306 -22.94 -2.33 0.63
N ARG A 307 -21.72 -2.48 0.09
CA ARG A 307 -21.06 -3.79 -0.12
C ARG A 307 -20.33 -4.31 1.13
N ILE A 308 -19.94 -3.41 2.04
CA ILE A 308 -19.12 -3.68 3.24
C ILE A 308 -17.75 -4.24 2.84
N ASP A 309 -17.14 -3.58 1.84
CA ASP A 309 -15.83 -3.93 1.28
C ASP A 309 -14.86 -2.74 1.30
N TYR A 310 -13.56 -3.02 1.20
CA TYR A 310 -12.47 -2.06 1.13
C TYR A 310 -11.36 -2.57 0.19
N GLY A 311 -10.61 -1.68 -0.44
CA GLY A 311 -9.51 -2.05 -1.35
C GLY A 311 -8.77 -0.85 -1.93
N THR A 312 -7.88 -1.10 -2.89
CA THR A 312 -6.93 -0.10 -3.43
C THR A 312 -7.59 1.11 -4.10
N GLY A 313 -8.83 1.02 -4.56
CA GLY A 313 -9.61 2.17 -5.05
C GLY A 313 -9.95 3.17 -3.93
N HIS A 314 -10.31 2.66 -2.75
CA HIS A 314 -10.59 3.49 -1.57
C HIS A 314 -9.29 4.10 -1.01
N GLU A 315 -8.18 3.33 -0.99
CA GLU A 315 -6.84 3.85 -0.69
C GLU A 315 -6.42 4.99 -1.66
N THR A 316 -6.78 4.84 -2.94
CA THR A 316 -6.50 5.83 -3.98
C THR A 316 -7.37 7.08 -3.82
N ASN A 317 -8.61 6.96 -3.35
CA ASN A 317 -9.43 8.11 -2.97
C ASN A 317 -8.89 8.84 -1.71
N PHE A 318 -8.23 8.15 -0.77
CA PHE A 318 -7.51 8.80 0.34
C PHE A 318 -6.30 9.61 -0.16
N ALA A 319 -5.52 9.04 -1.09
CA ALA A 319 -4.46 9.79 -1.76
C ALA A 319 -5.00 10.97 -2.60
N ALA A 320 -6.17 10.83 -3.22
CA ALA A 320 -6.83 11.91 -3.95
C ALA A 320 -7.29 13.04 -3.03
N TRP A 321 -7.83 12.73 -1.83
CA TRP A 321 -8.16 13.72 -0.81
C TRP A 321 -6.91 14.50 -0.34
N LEU A 322 -5.82 13.79 -0.04
CA LEU A 322 -4.53 14.42 0.32
C LEU A 322 -3.97 15.30 -0.82
N TYR A 323 -4.12 14.86 -2.08
CA TYR A 323 -3.76 15.64 -3.25
C TYR A 323 -4.63 16.90 -3.40
N CYS A 324 -5.94 16.82 -3.15
CA CYS A 324 -6.83 17.97 -3.12
C CYS A 324 -6.42 18.99 -2.06
N LEU A 325 -6.05 18.55 -0.84
CA LEU A 325 -5.52 19.44 0.19
C LEU A 325 -4.16 20.08 -0.20
N ALA A 326 -3.32 19.35 -0.94
CA ALA A 326 -2.08 19.91 -1.49
C ALA A 326 -2.35 20.92 -2.63
N ARG A 327 -3.34 20.67 -3.49
CA ARG A 327 -3.80 21.60 -4.54
C ARG A 327 -4.39 22.88 -3.96
N LEU A 328 -5.03 22.80 -2.79
CA LEU A 328 -5.52 23.93 -2.01
C LEU A 328 -4.41 24.70 -1.24
N GLY A 329 -3.17 24.20 -1.22
CA GLY A 329 -2.08 24.78 -0.42
C GLY A 329 -2.22 24.59 1.10
N VAL A 330 -3.22 23.79 1.52
CA VAL A 330 -3.52 23.47 2.93
C VAL A 330 -2.54 22.42 3.48
N ILE A 331 -2.04 21.53 2.63
CA ILE A 331 -0.87 20.68 2.87
C ILE A 331 0.24 21.15 1.91
N LYS A 332 1.48 21.24 2.39
CA LYS A 332 2.63 21.70 1.58
C LYS A 332 3.69 20.61 1.42
N GLU A 333 4.66 20.84 0.54
CA GLU A 333 5.82 19.95 0.35
C GLU A 333 6.62 19.71 1.65
N GLU A 334 6.65 20.71 2.54
CA GLU A 334 7.26 20.60 3.88
C GLU A 334 6.52 19.62 4.82
N ASP A 335 5.23 19.38 4.61
CA ASP A 335 4.43 18.40 5.37
C ASP A 335 4.55 16.97 4.84
N TYR A 336 5.00 16.75 3.60
CA TYR A 336 4.93 15.43 2.93
C TYR A 336 5.54 14.26 3.74
N PRO A 337 6.69 14.41 4.42
CA PRO A 337 7.21 13.34 5.27
C PRO A 337 6.27 12.98 6.42
N ALA A 338 5.52 13.93 6.98
CA ALA A 338 4.52 13.68 8.02
C ALA A 338 3.16 13.21 7.47
N VAL A 339 2.78 13.62 6.25
CA VAL A 339 1.65 13.01 5.52
C VAL A 339 1.86 11.50 5.43
N VAL A 340 3.07 11.04 5.11
CA VAL A 340 3.38 9.60 5.10
C VAL A 340 3.56 9.05 6.53
N ALA A 341 4.44 9.63 7.34
CA ALA A 341 4.89 9.03 8.60
C ALA A 341 3.97 9.27 9.81
N ARG A 342 2.89 10.05 9.67
CA ARG A 342 1.87 10.29 10.71
C ARG A 342 0.48 9.98 10.18
N VAL A 343 0.03 10.74 9.17
CA VAL A 343 -1.35 10.66 8.65
C VAL A 343 -1.60 9.31 7.97
N PHE A 344 -0.73 8.88 7.05
CA PHE A 344 -0.91 7.61 6.35
C PHE A 344 -0.69 6.40 7.27
N VAL A 345 0.22 6.48 8.24
CA VAL A 345 0.34 5.47 9.32
C VAL A 345 -0.97 5.32 10.09
N LYS A 346 -1.56 6.43 10.54
CA LYS A 346 -2.81 6.45 11.31
C LYS A 346 -4.02 6.02 10.47
N TYR A 347 -4.03 6.33 9.17
CA TYR A 347 -4.99 5.79 8.21
C TYR A 347 -4.94 4.26 8.13
N LEU A 348 -3.75 3.66 8.02
CA LEU A 348 -3.59 2.20 8.00
C LEU A 348 -3.98 1.55 9.33
N GLU A 349 -3.76 2.23 10.46
CA GLU A 349 -4.24 1.80 11.78
C GLU A 349 -5.78 1.69 11.79
N LEU A 350 -6.47 2.73 11.30
CA LEU A 350 -7.93 2.75 11.13
C LEU A 350 -8.41 1.66 10.16
N MET A 351 -7.81 1.54 8.97
CA MET A 351 -8.23 0.55 7.96
C MET A 351 -8.10 -0.87 8.47
N ARG A 352 -6.98 -1.21 9.12
CA ARG A 352 -6.80 -2.53 9.74
C ARG A 352 -7.79 -2.78 10.89
N LYS A 353 -8.19 -1.75 11.63
CA LYS A 353 -9.23 -1.85 12.66
C LYS A 353 -10.60 -2.13 12.04
N LEU A 354 -11.01 -1.37 11.01
CA LEU A 354 -12.28 -1.60 10.30
C LEU A 354 -12.34 -2.99 9.64
N GLN A 355 -11.29 -3.36 8.91
CA GLN A 355 -11.14 -4.67 8.25
C GLN A 355 -11.34 -5.83 9.24
N LEU A 356 -10.72 -5.76 10.42
CA LEU A 356 -10.78 -6.82 11.44
C LEU A 356 -12.04 -6.79 12.32
N VAL A 357 -12.55 -5.61 12.68
CA VAL A 357 -13.72 -5.47 13.57
C VAL A 357 -15.02 -5.72 12.81
N TYR A 358 -15.13 -5.25 11.57
CA TYR A 358 -16.34 -5.40 10.75
C TYR A 358 -16.23 -6.48 9.66
N CYS A 359 -15.12 -7.23 9.60
CA CYS A 359 -14.87 -8.29 8.63
C CYS A 359 -15.11 -7.83 7.17
N LEU A 360 -14.55 -6.67 6.78
CA LEU A 360 -14.75 -6.08 5.45
C LEU A 360 -14.22 -7.00 4.35
N GLU A 361 -14.93 -7.09 3.22
CA GLU A 361 -14.49 -7.91 2.09
C GLU A 361 -13.37 -7.22 1.25
N PRO A 362 -12.41 -7.98 0.68
CA PRO A 362 -11.39 -7.43 -0.23
C PRO A 362 -11.95 -6.97 -1.59
N ALA A 363 -12.26 -5.67 -1.71
CA ALA A 363 -12.86 -5.05 -2.88
C ALA A 363 -11.93 -5.12 -4.10
N GLY A 364 -12.36 -5.83 -5.15
CA GLY A 364 -11.61 -5.97 -6.40
C GLY A 364 -10.34 -6.82 -6.29
N SER A 365 -10.15 -7.58 -5.21
CA SER A 365 -8.94 -8.38 -5.00
C SER A 365 -8.73 -9.44 -6.09
N HIS A 366 -7.48 -9.60 -6.54
CA HIS A 366 -7.08 -10.68 -7.43
C HIS A 366 -6.75 -11.99 -6.69
N GLY A 367 -7.19 -12.13 -5.43
CA GLY A 367 -6.78 -13.20 -4.52
C GLY A 367 -5.26 -13.26 -4.37
N VAL A 368 -4.69 -14.47 -4.47
CA VAL A 368 -3.23 -14.70 -4.40
C VAL A 368 -2.42 -14.01 -5.51
N TRP A 369 -3.07 -13.51 -6.57
CA TRP A 369 -2.41 -12.77 -7.66
C TRP A 369 -2.33 -11.25 -7.41
N GLY A 370 -2.93 -10.76 -6.33
CA GLY A 370 -2.75 -9.37 -5.88
C GLY A 370 -1.42 -9.16 -5.16
N LEU A 371 -1.03 -7.89 -4.99
CA LEU A 371 0.10 -7.53 -4.10
C LEU A 371 -0.26 -7.79 -2.63
N ASP A 372 -1.46 -7.39 -2.24
CA ASP A 372 -2.10 -7.59 -0.95
C ASP A 372 -3.63 -7.60 -1.18
N ASP A 373 -4.41 -8.01 -0.17
CA ASP A 373 -5.87 -8.06 -0.27
C ASP A 373 -6.50 -6.65 -0.31
N TYR A 374 -5.84 -5.65 0.29
CA TYR A 374 -6.44 -4.34 0.57
C TYR A 374 -5.58 -3.12 0.17
N HIS A 375 -4.24 -3.22 0.26
CA HIS A 375 -3.35 -2.06 0.25
C HIS A 375 -2.23 -2.12 -0.80
N PHE A 376 -1.86 -0.97 -1.37
CA PHE A 376 -0.74 -0.84 -2.32
C PHE A 376 0.26 0.25 -1.91
N LEU A 377 -0.22 1.46 -1.64
CA LEU A 377 0.61 2.62 -1.29
C LEU A 377 1.60 2.41 -0.12
N PRO A 378 1.29 1.67 0.98
CA PRO A 378 2.29 1.47 2.03
C PRO A 378 3.48 0.61 1.60
N PHE A 379 3.35 -0.22 0.56
CA PHE A 379 4.47 -0.93 -0.03
C PHE A 379 5.35 -0.01 -0.89
N ILE A 380 4.77 0.99 -1.57
CA ILE A 380 5.53 2.07 -2.23
C ILE A 380 6.29 2.86 -1.17
N PHE A 381 5.58 3.50 -0.24
CA PHE A 381 6.19 4.38 0.77
C PHE A 381 7.21 3.62 1.63
N GLY A 382 6.85 2.43 2.11
CA GLY A 382 7.71 1.59 2.93
C GLY A 382 8.94 1.02 2.22
N SER A 383 8.86 0.79 0.90
CA SER A 383 10.07 0.41 0.15
C SER A 383 11.00 1.61 -0.05
N SER A 384 10.47 2.84 -0.14
CA SER A 384 11.25 4.08 -0.16
C SER A 384 12.03 4.32 1.13
N GLN A 385 11.39 4.11 2.29
CA GLN A 385 12.06 4.15 3.60
C GLN A 385 13.27 3.22 3.71
N LEU A 386 13.28 2.13 2.94
CA LEU A 386 14.32 1.11 2.96
C LEU A 386 15.33 1.26 1.82
N ILE A 387 15.18 2.25 0.94
CA ILE A 387 16.18 2.59 -0.07
C ILE A 387 17.52 2.91 0.61
N ASP A 388 18.59 2.36 0.05
CA ASP A 388 19.98 2.46 0.52
C ASP A 388 20.24 2.00 1.97
N HIS A 389 19.23 1.40 2.63
CA HIS A 389 19.35 0.89 4.00
C HIS A 389 20.45 -0.18 4.11
N ARG A 390 21.36 0.01 5.07
CA ARG A 390 22.64 -0.73 5.17
C ARG A 390 22.48 -2.25 5.22
N TYR A 391 21.63 -2.74 6.13
CA TYR A 391 21.52 -4.18 6.46
C TYR A 391 20.32 -4.87 5.82
N MET A 392 19.08 -4.43 6.13
CA MET A 392 17.86 -4.99 5.55
C MET A 392 17.81 -4.82 4.03
N LYS A 393 17.50 -5.90 3.31
CA LYS A 393 17.28 -5.97 1.83
C LYS A 393 15.88 -6.57 1.57
N PRO A 394 15.34 -6.60 0.33
CA PRO A 394 13.99 -7.14 0.09
C PRO A 394 13.76 -8.54 0.67
N LYS A 395 14.71 -9.47 0.52
CA LYS A 395 14.67 -10.81 1.15
C LYS A 395 14.61 -10.83 2.69
N SER A 396 14.86 -9.71 3.38
CA SER A 396 14.81 -9.63 4.85
C SER A 396 13.40 -9.77 5.42
N ILE A 397 12.35 -9.64 4.60
CA ILE A 397 10.96 -9.86 5.02
C ILE A 397 10.67 -11.30 5.49
N HIS A 398 11.59 -12.23 5.24
CA HIS A 398 11.53 -13.63 5.65
C HIS A 398 12.15 -13.92 7.01
N ASN A 399 12.92 -12.98 7.59
CA ASN A 399 13.43 -13.11 8.95
C ASN A 399 12.42 -12.50 9.94
N ASN A 400 11.90 -13.32 10.86
CA ASN A 400 10.86 -12.89 11.80
C ASN A 400 11.39 -11.88 12.83
N ASP A 401 12.65 -12.01 13.28
CA ASP A 401 13.29 -11.04 14.19
C ASP A 401 13.25 -9.62 13.61
N ILE A 402 13.45 -9.48 12.29
CA ILE A 402 13.37 -8.21 11.56
C ILE A 402 11.93 -7.70 11.50
N LEU A 403 10.95 -8.58 11.29
CA LEU A 403 9.54 -8.19 11.33
C LEU A 403 9.13 -7.69 12.73
N GLU A 404 9.51 -8.42 13.78
CA GLU A 404 9.12 -8.12 15.17
C GLU A 404 9.80 -6.84 15.69
N ASN A 405 11.09 -6.64 15.39
CA ASN A 405 11.84 -5.48 15.90
C ASN A 405 11.65 -4.20 15.06
N PHE A 406 11.38 -4.30 13.74
CA PHE A 406 11.37 -3.13 12.84
C PHE A 406 10.01 -2.80 12.20
N SER A 407 8.94 -3.58 12.44
CA SER A 407 7.58 -3.29 11.95
C SER A 407 6.98 -1.98 12.48
N LYS A 408 7.50 -1.41 13.57
CA LYS A 408 7.11 -0.08 14.07
C LYS A 408 7.80 1.09 13.36
N GLU A 409 8.88 0.82 12.63
CA GLU A 409 9.77 1.84 12.06
C GLU A 409 9.68 1.96 10.54
N TYR A 410 9.19 0.92 9.86
CA TYR A 410 9.14 0.83 8.39
C TYR A 410 7.81 0.23 7.90
N LEU A 411 7.06 0.98 7.09
CA LEU A 411 5.73 0.59 6.58
C LEU A 411 5.71 -0.76 5.85
N TYR A 412 6.75 -1.07 5.05
CA TYR A 412 6.82 -2.34 4.33
C TYR A 412 6.88 -3.53 5.29
N ILE A 413 7.73 -3.40 6.32
CA ILE A 413 7.91 -4.40 7.38
C ILE A 413 6.62 -4.52 8.21
N ALA A 414 5.94 -3.41 8.48
CA ALA A 414 4.63 -3.37 9.12
C ALA A 414 3.56 -4.14 8.32
N CYS A 415 3.51 -3.97 7.00
CA CYS A 415 2.58 -4.70 6.13
C CYS A 415 2.89 -6.20 6.08
N ILE A 416 4.14 -6.63 5.89
CA ILE A 416 4.47 -8.06 5.90
C ILE A 416 4.16 -8.71 7.25
N ALA A 417 4.45 -8.03 8.36
CA ALA A 417 4.11 -8.51 9.70
C ALA A 417 2.58 -8.65 9.88
N PHE A 418 1.79 -7.73 9.34
CA PHE A 418 0.32 -7.83 9.34
C PHE A 418 -0.18 -8.99 8.48
N VAL A 419 0.30 -9.13 7.23
CA VAL A 419 -0.07 -10.21 6.31
C VAL A 419 0.24 -11.59 6.92
N LYS A 420 1.44 -11.79 7.47
CA LYS A 420 1.82 -13.04 8.18
C LYS A 420 1.03 -13.30 9.46
N LYS A 421 0.49 -12.25 10.10
CA LYS A 421 -0.39 -12.38 11.28
C LYS A 421 -1.79 -12.84 10.89
N VAL A 422 -2.38 -12.30 9.81
CA VAL A 422 -3.77 -12.59 9.43
C VAL A 422 -3.91 -13.83 8.54
N LYS A 423 -3.01 -14.01 7.55
CA LYS A 423 -2.98 -15.21 6.70
C LYS A 423 -2.30 -16.39 7.42
N LYS A 424 -2.48 -17.60 6.89
CA LYS A 424 -1.97 -18.87 7.42
C LYS A 424 -1.49 -19.74 6.25
N GLY A 425 -0.56 -20.66 6.51
CA GLY A 425 0.18 -21.39 5.46
C GLY A 425 1.58 -20.81 5.26
N LEU A 426 2.26 -21.19 4.16
CA LEU A 426 3.54 -20.60 3.78
C LEU A 426 3.32 -19.25 3.09
N PHE A 427 4.25 -18.31 3.30
CA PHE A 427 4.12 -16.95 2.75
C PHE A 427 4.04 -16.94 1.22
N ALA A 428 4.84 -17.78 0.55
CA ALA A 428 4.81 -17.98 -0.90
C ALA A 428 3.50 -18.60 -1.44
N GLU A 429 2.68 -19.25 -0.59
CA GLU A 429 1.40 -19.83 -1.02
C GLU A 429 0.27 -18.79 -0.98
N HIS A 430 0.24 -17.97 0.07
CA HIS A 430 -0.86 -17.02 0.32
C HIS A 430 -0.57 -15.57 -0.14
N SER A 431 0.70 -15.29 -0.48
CA SER A 431 1.22 -13.98 -0.92
C SER A 431 2.40 -14.14 -1.91
N PRO A 432 2.29 -14.98 -2.97
CA PRO A 432 3.40 -15.29 -3.88
C PRO A 432 4.06 -14.05 -4.48
N LEU A 433 3.30 -13.02 -4.84
CA LEU A 433 3.86 -11.82 -5.47
C LEU A 433 4.78 -11.01 -4.52
N LEU A 434 4.46 -10.96 -3.22
CA LEU A 434 5.36 -10.36 -2.21
C LEU A 434 6.60 -11.24 -1.96
N ASP A 435 6.48 -12.56 -2.12
CA ASP A 435 7.61 -13.50 -2.02
C ASP A 435 8.57 -13.32 -3.21
N ASP A 436 8.06 -13.30 -4.44
CA ASP A 436 8.82 -13.01 -5.66
C ASP A 436 9.51 -11.63 -5.61
N ILE A 437 8.81 -10.59 -5.15
CA ILE A 437 9.37 -9.24 -4.96
C ILE A 437 10.52 -9.24 -3.94
N SER A 438 10.53 -10.15 -2.96
CA SER A 438 11.64 -10.31 -2.00
C SER A 438 12.95 -10.76 -2.68
N GLY A 439 12.86 -11.40 -3.85
CA GLY A 439 14.01 -11.79 -4.69
C GLY A 439 14.70 -10.62 -5.40
N VAL A 440 14.07 -9.43 -5.46
CA VAL A 440 14.65 -8.23 -6.07
C VAL A 440 15.87 -7.77 -5.25
N PRO A 441 17.04 -7.48 -5.86
CA PRO A 441 18.28 -7.31 -5.10
C PRO A 441 18.38 -6.02 -4.26
N THR A 442 17.54 -5.02 -4.52
CA THR A 442 17.66 -3.67 -3.94
C THR A 442 16.29 -3.01 -3.76
N TRP A 443 16.07 -2.35 -2.62
CA TRP A 443 14.84 -1.60 -2.34
C TRP A 443 14.53 -0.49 -3.37
N ASN A 444 15.55 0.15 -3.96
CA ASN A 444 15.34 1.12 -5.05
C ASN A 444 14.61 0.49 -6.24
N LYS A 445 15.03 -0.70 -6.69
CA LYS A 445 14.33 -1.46 -7.74
C LYS A 445 12.94 -1.94 -7.31
N VAL A 446 12.73 -2.27 -6.03
CA VAL A 446 11.40 -2.60 -5.50
C VAL A 446 10.47 -1.39 -5.59
N ASN A 447 10.90 -0.23 -5.09
CA ASN A 447 10.11 1.00 -5.13
C ASN A 447 9.79 1.44 -6.56
N SER A 448 10.79 1.49 -7.46
CA SER A 448 10.55 1.81 -8.88
C SER A 448 9.62 0.79 -9.56
N GLY A 449 9.73 -0.50 -9.23
CA GLY A 449 8.84 -1.55 -9.74
C GLY A 449 7.40 -1.39 -9.22
N LEU A 450 7.23 -1.08 -7.95
CA LEU A 450 5.93 -0.84 -7.32
C LEU A 450 5.26 0.45 -7.82
N LEU A 451 6.01 1.51 -8.12
CA LEU A 451 5.45 2.72 -8.74
C LEU A 451 4.90 2.43 -10.15
N LYS A 452 5.61 1.64 -10.97
CA LYS A 452 5.08 1.16 -12.26
C LYS A 452 3.87 0.25 -12.08
N MET A 453 3.94 -0.71 -11.15
CA MET A 453 2.87 -1.66 -10.89
C MET A 453 1.63 -0.97 -10.32
N TYR A 454 1.73 0.08 -9.51
CA TYR A 454 0.58 0.87 -9.06
C TYR A 454 -0.10 1.58 -10.23
N LYS A 455 0.69 2.12 -11.18
CA LYS A 455 0.13 2.67 -12.42
C LYS A 455 -0.68 1.60 -13.18
N VAL A 456 -0.11 0.43 -13.46
CA VAL A 456 -0.76 -0.61 -14.29
C VAL A 456 -1.85 -1.40 -13.56
N GLU A 457 -1.64 -1.78 -12.31
CA GLU A 457 -2.52 -2.69 -11.54
C GLU A 457 -3.53 -1.95 -10.65
N VAL A 458 -3.45 -0.62 -10.54
CA VAL A 458 -4.47 0.22 -9.89
C VAL A 458 -4.99 1.28 -10.86
N LEU A 459 -4.11 2.20 -11.32
CA LEU A 459 -4.55 3.38 -12.10
C LEU A 459 -4.94 3.09 -13.56
N GLU A 460 -4.57 1.93 -14.12
CA GLU A 460 -4.99 1.47 -15.46
C GLU A 460 -6.15 0.45 -15.41
N LYS A 461 -6.70 0.13 -14.23
CA LYS A 461 -7.80 -0.83 -14.09
C LYS A 461 -9.16 -0.15 -14.02
N VAL A 462 -9.95 -0.27 -15.08
CA VAL A 462 -11.35 0.22 -15.13
C VAL A 462 -12.17 -0.25 -13.91
N PRO A 463 -12.12 -1.53 -13.47
CA PRO A 463 -12.90 -1.98 -12.30
C PRO A 463 -12.58 -1.27 -10.98
N ILE A 464 -11.40 -0.64 -10.87
CA ILE A 464 -10.96 0.13 -9.69
C ILE A 464 -11.24 1.62 -9.94
N MET A 465 -10.72 2.17 -11.04
CA MET A 465 -10.78 3.60 -11.33
C MET A 465 -12.16 4.13 -11.75
N GLN A 466 -13.11 3.25 -12.09
CA GLN A 466 -14.54 3.60 -12.21
C GLN A 466 -15.15 4.20 -10.92
N HIS A 467 -14.46 4.10 -9.78
CA HIS A 467 -14.90 4.70 -8.52
C HIS A 467 -14.16 6.00 -8.16
N PHE A 468 -13.11 6.35 -8.91
CA PHE A 468 -12.37 7.60 -8.72
C PHE A 468 -13.25 8.80 -9.12
N LEU A 469 -13.13 9.90 -8.37
CA LEU A 469 -14.01 11.07 -8.47
C LEU A 469 -13.31 12.24 -9.18
N PHE A 470 -14.06 13.00 -9.98
CA PHE A 470 -13.56 14.14 -10.76
C PHE A 470 -14.37 15.41 -10.47
N GLY A 471 -13.70 16.45 -9.99
CA GLY A 471 -14.24 17.75 -9.60
C GLY A 471 -13.59 18.91 -10.37
N TRP A 472 -13.23 19.99 -9.67
CA TRP A 472 -12.47 21.13 -10.20
C TRP A 472 -11.00 21.13 -9.75
N LEU A 473 -10.70 20.53 -8.60
CA LEU A 473 -9.36 20.23 -8.13
C LEU A 473 -8.76 19.10 -8.99
N ILE A 474 -9.43 17.94 -9.09
CA ILE A 474 -9.02 16.87 -10.01
C ILE A 474 -9.95 16.87 -11.22
N LYS A 475 -9.50 17.44 -12.33
CA LYS A 475 -10.36 17.71 -13.49
C LYS A 475 -10.48 16.50 -14.41
N TRP A 476 -11.64 16.43 -15.06
CA TRP A 476 -11.82 15.77 -16.35
C TRP A 476 -11.53 16.85 -17.41
N GLU A 477 -10.59 16.60 -18.33
CA GLU A 477 -9.93 17.64 -19.17
C GLU A 477 -10.14 17.40 -20.68
#